data_AF-A0A962CK20-F1
#
_entry.id   AF-A0A962CK20-F1
#
_cell.length_a   1.000
_cell.length_b   1.000
_cell.length_c   1.000
_cell.angle_alpha   90.00
_cell.angle_beta   90.00
_cell.angle_gamma   90.00
#
_symmetry.space_group_name_H-M   'P 1'
#
loop_
_entity.id
_entity.type
_entity.pdbx_description
1 polymer ?
#
loop_
_entity_poly.entity_id
_entity_poly.type
_entity_poly.pdbx_seq_one_letter_code
_entity_poly.pdbx_strand_id
1 'polypeptide(L)'
;LNEGMAGYFERLEVSGLGARVEIHESTASLRSAAVGGDGHEELVDLLARDGMLFYAAGREQRYLRAYALIAVLMGNPDGRQALGAVLSAQRSAPCRPIASERLLDEHYPGGLVKLARDWAGWLRDPPRT
;
A
#
# COMPACT_ATOMS: atom_id res chain seq x y z
N LEU A 1 1.56 2.36 6.39
CA LEU A 1 1.75 3.22 5.20
C LEU A 1 3.18 3.75 5.08
N ASN A 2 3.73 4.42 6.10
CA ASN A 2 5.09 5.00 6.04
C ASN A 2 6.17 3.96 5.66
N GLU A 3 6.11 2.76 6.24
CA GLU A 3 7.00 1.64 5.90
C GLU A 3 6.81 1.12 4.46
N GLY A 4 5.55 1.07 3.98
CA GLY A 4 5.25 0.70 2.60
C GLY A 4 5.77 1.73 1.60
N MET A 5 5.68 3.02 1.94
CA MET A 5 6.26 4.09 1.14
C MET A 5 7.78 4.06 1.16
N ALA A 6 8.40 3.88 2.33
CA ALA A 6 9.85 3.72 2.42
C ALA A 6 10.32 2.57 1.54
N GLY A 7 9.66 1.41 1.62
CA GLY A 7 9.92 0.29 0.74
C GLY A 7 9.68 0.60 -0.74
N TYR A 8 8.59 1.29 -1.12
CA TYR A 8 8.31 1.63 -2.52
C TYR A 8 9.30 2.65 -3.10
N PHE A 9 9.68 3.66 -2.31
CA PHE A 9 10.55 4.76 -2.74
C PHE A 9 12.05 4.47 -2.60
N GLU A 10 12.47 3.57 -1.72
CA GLU A 10 13.84 3.00 -1.74
C GLU A 10 14.17 2.39 -3.12
N ARG A 11 13.12 1.96 -3.84
CA ARG A 11 13.18 1.31 -5.16
C ARG A 11 12.85 2.25 -6.32
N LEU A 12 12.74 3.55 -6.06
CA LEU A 12 12.49 4.56 -7.09
C LEU A 12 13.81 4.94 -7.76
N GLU A 13 14.09 4.38 -8.94
CA GLU A 13 15.13 4.93 -9.81
C GLU A 13 14.55 6.08 -10.65
N VAL A 14 15.08 7.28 -10.44
CA VAL A 14 14.74 8.46 -11.24
C VAL A 14 15.65 8.48 -12.46
N SER A 15 15.08 8.16 -13.62
CA SER A 15 15.76 8.19 -14.92
C SER A 15 15.02 9.18 -15.83
N GLY A 16 15.58 10.38 -15.96
CA GLY A 16 14.98 11.46 -16.78
C GLY A 16 13.68 12.04 -16.19
N LEU A 17 12.67 12.27 -17.03
CA LEU A 17 11.34 12.82 -16.66
C LEU A 17 10.33 11.76 -16.18
N GLY A 18 10.75 10.50 -16.03
CA GLY A 18 9.91 9.41 -15.56
C GLY A 18 10.56 8.68 -14.39
N ALA A 19 9.75 8.25 -13.42
CA ALA A 19 10.22 7.40 -12.33
C ALA A 19 9.78 5.95 -12.61
N ARG A 20 10.72 5.01 -12.53
CA ARG A 20 10.45 3.58 -12.70
C ARG A 20 10.79 2.91 -11.37
N VAL A 21 9.82 2.17 -10.81
CA VAL A 21 10.04 1.40 -9.58
C VAL A 21 10.48 0.01 -9.98
N GLU A 22 11.75 -0.32 -9.73
CA GLU A 22 12.27 -1.67 -9.94
C GLU A 22 11.78 -2.59 -8.82
N ILE A 23 11.03 -3.62 -9.19
CA ILE A 23 10.48 -4.59 -8.26
C ILE A 23 11.53 -5.69 -8.07
N HIS A 24 12.38 -5.58 -7.05
CA HIS A 24 13.26 -6.69 -6.64
C HIS A 24 12.51 -7.85 -5.96
N GLU A 25 11.23 -7.67 -5.62
CA GLU A 25 10.38 -8.76 -5.15
C GLU A 25 10.01 -9.66 -6.31
N SER A 26 10.34 -10.95 -6.21
CA SER A 26 9.88 -11.89 -7.22
C SER A 26 8.33 -11.93 -7.24
N THR A 27 7.74 -12.14 -8.41
CA THR A 27 6.30 -12.41 -8.54
C THR A 27 5.86 -13.54 -7.58
N ALA A 28 6.73 -14.53 -7.33
CA ALA A 28 6.48 -15.59 -6.38
C ALA A 28 6.40 -15.08 -4.93
N SER A 29 7.32 -14.20 -4.52
CA SER A 29 7.31 -13.54 -3.20
C SER A 29 6.03 -12.74 -3.00
N LEU A 30 5.63 -11.91 -3.97
CA LEU A 30 4.40 -11.12 -3.90
C LEU A 30 3.14 -12.01 -3.83
N ARG A 31 3.08 -13.08 -4.62
CA ARG A 31 1.99 -14.07 -4.54
C ARG A 31 1.95 -14.80 -3.21
N SER A 32 3.09 -15.05 -2.57
CA SER A 32 3.13 -15.66 -1.24
C SER A 32 2.48 -14.77 -0.15
N ALA A 33 2.38 -13.47 -0.41
CA ALA A 33 1.75 -12.51 0.48
C ALA A 33 0.25 -12.30 0.21
N ALA A 34 -0.32 -13.03 -0.76
CA ALA A 34 -1.73 -12.96 -1.10
C ALA A 34 -2.63 -13.22 0.12
N VAL A 35 -3.80 -12.59 0.07
CA VAL A 35 -4.82 -12.64 1.11
C VAL A 35 -6.03 -13.43 0.64
N GLY A 36 -6.78 -13.99 1.59
CA GLY A 36 -8.03 -14.69 1.31
C GLY A 36 -9.13 -13.70 0.93
N GLY A 37 -10.21 -14.22 0.32
CA GLY A 37 -11.41 -13.44 0.05
C GLY A 37 -11.18 -12.15 -0.75
N ASP A 38 -11.87 -11.08 -0.33
CA ASP A 38 -11.79 -9.75 -0.93
C ASP A 38 -10.70 -8.86 -0.31
N GLY A 39 -9.98 -9.36 0.70
CA GLY A 39 -8.88 -8.68 1.38
C GLY A 39 -9.29 -7.53 2.30
N HIS A 40 -10.57 -7.36 2.62
CA HIS A 40 -11.02 -6.21 3.41
C HIS A 40 -10.49 -6.26 4.86
N GLU A 41 -10.60 -7.41 5.52
CA GLU A 41 -10.11 -7.59 6.90
C GLU A 41 -8.59 -7.41 6.97
N GLU A 42 -7.84 -7.98 6.03
CA GLU A 42 -6.39 -7.86 5.99
C GLU A 42 -5.93 -6.44 5.63
N LEU A 43 -6.70 -5.69 4.84
CA LEU A 43 -6.39 -4.30 4.55
C LEU A 43 -6.60 -3.42 5.79
N VAL A 44 -7.71 -3.61 6.52
CA VAL A 44 -7.97 -2.90 7.78
C VAL A 44 -6.89 -3.24 8.80
N ASP A 45 -6.55 -4.52 8.98
CA ASP A 45 -5.45 -4.93 9.88
C ASP A 45 -4.11 -4.31 9.47
N LEU A 46 -3.81 -4.22 8.17
CA LEU A 46 -2.60 -3.58 7.66
C LEU A 46 -2.56 -2.07 7.95
N LEU A 47 -3.70 -1.39 7.89
CA LEU A 47 -3.83 0.06 8.09
C LEU A 47 -3.87 0.45 9.58
N ALA A 48 -4.44 -0.40 10.43
CA ALA A 48 -4.55 -0.17 11.87
C ALA A 48 -3.23 -0.37 12.63
N ARG A 49 -2.23 -1.03 12.04
CA ARG A 49 -0.96 -1.35 12.70
C ARG A 49 -0.02 -0.14 12.84
N ASP A 50 0.37 0.12 14.08
CA ASP A 50 1.50 0.97 14.49
C ASP A 50 2.85 0.31 14.14
N GLY A 51 3.87 1.13 13.87
CA GLY A 51 5.25 0.72 13.55
C GLY A 51 5.82 -0.36 14.48
N MET A 52 5.58 -0.33 15.79
CA MET A 52 6.07 -1.36 16.73
C MET A 52 5.49 -2.76 16.44
N LEU A 53 4.24 -2.84 15.99
CA LEU A 53 3.59 -4.10 15.62
C LEU A 53 3.95 -4.56 14.19
N PHE A 54 4.50 -3.65 13.38
CA PHE A 54 4.96 -3.96 12.03
C PHE A 54 6.23 -4.84 12.04
N TYR A 55 7.09 -4.69 13.04
CA TYR A 55 8.38 -5.39 13.17
C TYR A 55 8.33 -6.76 13.88
N ALA A 56 7.16 -7.23 14.31
CA ALA A 56 6.98 -8.54 14.95
C ALA A 56 7.10 -9.73 13.95
N ALA A 57 6.81 -10.96 14.36
CA ALA A 57 6.73 -12.12 13.46
C ALA A 57 5.81 -11.86 12.25
N GLY A 58 6.16 -12.35 11.05
CA GLY A 58 5.42 -12.07 9.80
C GLY A 58 5.74 -10.71 9.16
N ARG A 59 6.87 -10.10 9.52
CA ARG A 59 7.34 -8.80 9.01
C ARG A 59 7.42 -8.77 7.49
N GLU A 60 8.02 -9.79 6.87
CA GLU A 60 8.22 -9.87 5.43
C GLU A 60 6.89 -9.81 4.67
N GLN A 61 5.90 -10.62 5.08
CA GLN A 61 4.57 -10.65 4.46
C GLN A 61 3.87 -9.29 4.60
N ARG A 62 4.05 -8.60 5.74
CA ARG A 62 3.52 -7.25 5.94
C ARG A 62 4.20 -6.22 5.05
N TYR A 63 5.52 -6.30 4.87
CA TYR A 63 6.24 -5.41 3.94
C TYR A 63 5.74 -5.62 2.50
N LEU A 64 5.60 -6.86 2.04
CA LEU A 64 5.08 -7.18 0.71
C LEU A 64 3.64 -6.66 0.51
N ARG A 65 2.79 -6.83 1.52
CA ARG A 65 1.41 -6.32 1.55
C ARG A 65 1.35 -4.79 1.51
N ALA A 66 2.18 -4.13 2.31
CA ALA A 66 2.28 -2.66 2.32
C ALA A 66 2.82 -2.13 0.99
N TYR A 67 3.82 -2.81 0.40
CA TYR A 67 4.34 -2.49 -0.92
C TYR A 67 3.26 -2.60 -2.00
N ALA A 68 2.52 -3.71 -2.03
CA ALA A 68 1.41 -3.92 -2.96
C ALA A 68 0.34 -2.83 -2.85
N LEU A 69 0.01 -2.40 -1.63
CA LEU A 69 -0.95 -1.32 -1.41
C LEU A 69 -0.46 0.01 -2.05
N ILE A 70 0.82 0.36 -1.86
CA ILE A 70 1.37 1.55 -2.49
C ILE A 70 1.40 1.41 -4.02
N ALA A 71 1.74 0.22 -4.55
CA ALA A 71 1.73 -0.02 -6.00
C ALA A 71 0.34 0.19 -6.61
N VAL A 72 -0.72 -0.30 -5.95
CA VAL A 72 -2.12 -0.10 -6.38
C VAL A 72 -2.51 1.37 -6.33
N LEU A 73 -2.17 2.08 -5.25
CA LEU A 73 -2.47 3.51 -5.12
C LEU A 73 -1.71 4.33 -6.17
N MET A 74 -0.47 3.99 -6.48
CA MET A 74 0.33 4.72 -7.47
C MET A 74 -0.06 4.41 -8.92
N GLY A 75 -0.74 3.28 -9.17
CA GLY A 75 -1.06 2.77 -10.50
C GLY A 75 -1.99 3.63 -11.35
N ASN A 76 -2.77 4.54 -10.75
CA ASN A 76 -3.68 5.43 -11.49
C ASN A 76 -3.84 6.80 -10.80
N PRO A 77 -4.42 7.82 -11.48
CA PRO A 77 -4.59 9.17 -10.90
C PRO A 77 -5.41 9.20 -9.62
N ASP A 78 -6.50 8.42 -9.55
CA ASP A 78 -7.42 8.45 -8.41
C ASP A 78 -6.77 7.84 -7.15
N GLY A 79 -6.03 6.74 -7.31
CA GLY A 79 -5.24 6.15 -6.24
C GLY A 79 -4.17 7.11 -5.72
N ARG A 80 -3.52 7.87 -6.60
CA ARG A 80 -2.54 8.90 -6.21
C ARG A 80 -3.20 10.04 -5.46
N GLN A 81 -4.41 10.44 -5.85
CA GLN A 81 -5.19 11.43 -5.13
C GLN A 81 -5.55 10.93 -3.71
N ALA A 82 -6.02 9.68 -3.58
CA ALA A 82 -6.33 9.08 -2.29
C ALA A 82 -5.09 9.00 -1.38
N LEU A 83 -3.95 8.56 -1.91
CA LEU A 83 -2.68 8.59 -1.19
C LEU A 83 -2.28 10.02 -0.79
N GLY A 84 -2.45 10.99 -1.70
CA GLY A 84 -2.20 12.40 -1.42
C GLY A 84 -3.04 12.96 -0.28
N ALA A 85 -4.31 12.58 -0.17
CA ALA A 85 -5.18 12.96 0.94
C ALA A 85 -4.67 12.41 2.27
N VAL A 86 -4.24 11.14 2.30
CA VAL A 86 -3.64 10.53 3.48
C VAL A 86 -2.37 11.27 3.92
N LEU A 87 -1.48 11.58 2.99
CA LEU A 87 -0.23 12.30 3.28
C LEU A 87 -0.46 13.75 3.71
N SER A 88 -1.44 14.42 3.10
CA SER A 88 -1.86 15.76 3.50
C SER A 88 -2.36 15.77 4.94
N ALA A 89 -3.20 14.79 5.32
CA ALA A 89 -3.68 14.64 6.68
C ALA A 89 -2.55 14.40 7.69
N GLN A 90 -1.60 13.50 7.39
CA GLN A 90 -0.42 13.27 8.23
C GLN A 90 0.40 14.54 8.43
N ARG A 91 0.61 15.32 7.36
CA ARG A 91 1.36 16.58 7.43
C ARG A 91 0.64 17.65 8.24
N SER A 92 -0.68 17.70 8.18
CA SER A 92 -1.48 18.70 8.91
C SER A 92 -1.53 18.45 10.42
N ALA A 93 -1.31 17.22 10.86
CA ALA A 93 -1.35 16.80 12.25
C ALA A 93 -0.15 15.90 12.59
N PRO A 94 1.09 16.44 12.58
CA PRO A 94 2.28 15.65 12.88
C PRO A 94 2.16 15.06 14.30
N CYS A 95 2.64 13.81 14.45
CA CYS A 95 2.60 13.04 15.70
C CYS A 95 1.21 12.65 16.21
N ARG A 96 0.13 12.88 15.44
CA ARG A 96 -1.20 12.34 15.75
C ARG A 96 -1.52 11.14 14.86
N PRO A 97 -2.10 10.06 15.42
CA PRO A 97 -2.67 8.99 14.60
C PRO A 97 -3.70 9.58 13.64
N ILE A 98 -3.63 9.18 12.38
CA ILE A 98 -4.63 9.53 11.37
C ILE A 98 -5.47 8.30 11.05
N ALA A 99 -6.77 8.51 10.82
CA ALA A 99 -7.68 7.46 10.37
C ALA A 99 -7.48 7.21 8.87
N SER A 100 -6.38 6.52 8.51
CA SER A 100 -6.01 6.27 7.11
C SER A 100 -7.12 5.51 6.37
N GLU A 101 -7.79 4.57 7.03
CA GLU A 101 -8.94 3.82 6.49
C GLU A 101 -10.05 4.75 6.05
N ARG A 102 -10.43 5.72 6.89
CA ARG A 102 -11.48 6.69 6.59
C ARG A 102 -11.11 7.57 5.40
N LEU A 103 -9.88 8.05 5.35
CA LEU A 103 -9.40 8.88 4.23
C LEU A 103 -9.36 8.10 2.93
N LEU A 104 -8.95 6.83 2.97
CA LEU A 104 -8.97 5.95 1.80
C LEU A 104 -10.40 5.62 1.37
N ASP A 105 -11.33 5.44 2.31
CA ASP A 105 -12.75 5.23 2.00
C ASP A 105 -13.41 6.44 1.32
N GLU A 106 -13.08 7.65 1.79
CA GLU A 106 -13.62 8.89 1.24
C GLU A 106 -13.02 9.26 -0.13
N HIS A 107 -11.73 8.95 -0.36
CA HIS A 107 -11.00 9.46 -1.52
C HIS A 107 -10.66 8.42 -2.59
N TYR A 108 -10.69 7.12 -2.30
CA TYR A 108 -10.53 6.10 -3.32
C TYR A 108 -11.86 5.83 -4.02
N PRO A 109 -11.95 5.82 -5.37
CA PRO A 109 -13.20 5.54 -6.06
C PRO A 109 -13.76 4.18 -5.65
N GLY A 110 -15.02 4.14 -5.22
CA GLY A 110 -15.65 2.90 -4.70
C GLY A 110 -15.22 2.53 -3.27
N GLY A 111 -14.50 3.41 -2.58
CA GLY A 111 -14.17 3.31 -1.17
C GLY A 111 -13.20 2.20 -0.81
N LEU A 112 -13.09 1.96 0.49
CA LEU A 112 -12.13 1.02 1.07
C LEU A 112 -12.40 -0.43 0.63
N VAL A 113 -13.67 -0.75 0.39
CA VAL A 113 -14.08 -2.08 -0.11
C VAL A 113 -13.55 -2.32 -1.53
N LYS A 114 -13.61 -1.31 -2.42
CA LYS A 114 -13.03 -1.47 -3.77
C LYS A 114 -11.51 -1.54 -3.70
N LEU A 115 -10.89 -0.69 -2.88
CA LEU A 115 -9.43 -0.70 -2.66
C LEU A 115 -8.94 -2.07 -2.19
N ALA A 116 -9.63 -2.69 -1.23
CA ALA A 116 -9.32 -4.02 -0.73
C ALA A 116 -9.33 -5.07 -1.85
N ARG A 117 -10.37 -5.06 -2.69
CA ARG A 117 -10.49 -5.99 -3.84
C ARG A 117 -9.39 -5.79 -4.86
N ASP A 118 -9.11 -4.54 -5.23
CA ASP A 118 -8.07 -4.20 -6.19
C ASP A 118 -6.70 -4.64 -5.67
N TRP A 119 -6.44 -4.42 -4.37
CA TRP A 119 -5.21 -4.82 -3.69
C TRP A 119 -5.05 -6.34 -3.57
N ALA A 120 -6.09 -7.05 -3.15
CA ALA A 120 -6.09 -8.51 -3.11
C ALA A 120 -5.93 -9.11 -4.52
N GLY A 121 -6.54 -8.49 -5.54
CA GLY A 121 -6.36 -8.85 -6.94
C GLY A 121 -4.92 -8.68 -7.40
N TRP A 122 -4.31 -7.53 -7.09
CA TRP A 122 -2.92 -7.23 -7.43
C TRP A 122 -1.94 -8.21 -6.77
N LEU A 123 -2.15 -8.59 -5.51
CA LEU A 123 -1.30 -9.59 -4.84
C LEU A 123 -1.41 -10.99 -5.46
N ARG A 124 -2.59 -11.38 -5.96
CA ARG A 124 -2.79 -12.66 -6.63
C ARG A 124 -2.16 -12.70 -8.02
N ASP A 125 -2.19 -11.58 -8.74
CA ASP A 125 -1.60 -11.46 -10.07
C ASP A 125 -0.77 -10.17 -10.22
N PRO A 126 0.40 -10.09 -9.56
CA PRO A 126 1.25 -8.93 -9.67
C PRO A 126 1.85 -8.84 -11.08
N PRO A 127 2.04 -7.63 -11.62
CA PRO A 127 2.61 -7.44 -12.94
C PRO A 127 3.98 -8.13 -13.04
N ARG A 128 4.24 -8.75 -14.18
CA ARG A 128 5.53 -9.39 -14.47
C ARG A 128 6.59 -8.29 -14.62
N THR A 129 7.67 -8.41 -13.87
CA THR A 129 8.91 -7.64 -14.04
C THR A 129 9.66 -8.08 -15.27
#